data_AF-A0A9D6WAI6-F1
#
_entry.id   AF-A0A9D6WAI6-F1
#
_cell.length_a   1.000
_cell.length_b   1.000
_cell.length_c   1.000
_cell.angle_alpha   90.00
_cell.angle_beta   90.00
_cell.angle_gamma   90.00
#
_symmetry.space_group_name_H-M   'P 1'
#
loop_
_entity.id
_entity.type
_entity.pdbx_description
1 polymer ?
#
loop_
_entity_poly.entity_id
_entity_poly.type
_entity_poly.pdbx_seq_one_letter_code
_entity_poly.pdbx_strand_id
1 'polypeptide(L)'
;MPEIRYVSLSDMHLGEEDSLLTNLRTESTEVDPYHPSPVMVRLVECIKTLLKDQATKPTLVLNGDILEMALATDNVAAMVFERFIERVMPEGGQLFDKIVYIPGNHDHHLWESARETQYINYISTIPPGNKLDIPWHTTNLFVDKDPPVPLYFPTRLIQRYPHLKKSIVAAAYPNYGVLGSDGKRCVVFSHGHFIESIYLLMSKLMGMIFPKQQVPEHVWNVEAFNYAWIDFFWSTLGRSGDVGNDVEIIYEKMQDKKAFKNLLHDLAGSLAKKYNLPGLGDNMEAALLNAFFDVAVEAVFAMERTKGARLLSEDAEKGLKWYMNVPLRHQLDNECGEKVLPVPQQVTFVFGHTHKPFQEGRDFDKYTGKVRVYNTGGWVVETVDPEPMHGGAMVLADEELNIVSIRLYNESLDAQATGVQVVEATGGGGAPNPLLAHVRGLVDSSADPWKGFPDAASEAVRIRAENLRARINAKAAVRSDAERTNIVLP
;
A
#
# COMPACT_ATOMS: atom_id res chain seq x y z
N MET A 1 -2.34 -32.15 4.97
CA MET A 1 -1.68 -31.14 4.12
C MET A 1 -2.01 -29.80 4.75
N PRO A 2 -1.05 -28.84 4.82
CA PRO A 2 -1.35 -27.52 5.36
C PRO A 2 -2.45 -26.86 4.53
N GLU A 3 -3.46 -26.29 5.17
CA GLU A 3 -4.52 -25.53 4.52
C GLU A 3 -4.13 -24.05 4.47
N ILE A 4 -4.20 -23.43 3.29
CA ILE A 4 -3.93 -21.99 3.19
C ILE A 4 -5.12 -21.27 3.82
N ARG A 5 -4.87 -20.49 4.87
CA ARG A 5 -5.90 -19.74 5.60
C ARG A 5 -5.89 -18.26 5.24
N TYR A 6 -4.77 -17.74 4.75
CA TYR A 6 -4.64 -16.34 4.35
C TYR A 6 -3.85 -16.22 3.05
N VAL A 7 -4.35 -15.35 2.17
CA VAL A 7 -3.68 -14.94 0.93
C VAL A 7 -3.56 -13.42 0.94
N SER A 8 -2.34 -12.90 0.91
CA SER A 8 -2.05 -11.47 0.99
C SER A 8 -1.49 -10.93 -0.32
N LEU A 9 -2.10 -9.85 -0.81
CA LEU A 9 -1.68 -9.07 -1.98
C LEU A 9 -1.65 -7.59 -1.57
N SER A 10 -0.73 -6.79 -2.11
CA SER A 10 -0.65 -5.33 -1.89
C SER A 10 -0.29 -4.63 -3.19
N ASP A 11 -0.33 -3.29 -3.18
CA ASP A 11 0.23 -2.41 -4.21
C ASP A 11 -0.27 -2.78 -5.61
N MET A 12 -1.56 -3.11 -5.68
CA MET A 12 -2.23 -3.53 -6.92
C MET A 12 -2.57 -2.32 -7.79
N HIS A 13 -2.78 -1.14 -7.18
CA HIS A 13 -3.10 0.12 -7.84
C HIS A 13 -4.16 -0.02 -8.95
N LEU A 14 -5.26 -0.71 -8.62
CA LEU A 14 -6.34 -0.98 -9.58
C LEU A 14 -6.99 0.33 -9.99
N GLY A 15 -6.95 0.62 -11.29
CA GLY A 15 -7.38 1.89 -11.87
C GLY A 15 -6.25 2.72 -12.48
N GLU A 16 -5.00 2.49 -12.06
CA GLU A 16 -3.82 3.17 -12.61
C GLU A 16 -3.43 2.58 -13.96
N GLU A 17 -3.11 3.43 -14.94
CA GLU A 17 -2.64 2.98 -16.26
C GLU A 17 -1.30 2.25 -16.22
N ASP A 18 -0.46 2.51 -15.22
CA ASP A 18 0.87 1.90 -15.07
C ASP A 18 0.83 0.60 -14.25
N SER A 19 -0.31 0.28 -13.64
CA SER A 19 -0.54 -1.03 -13.02
C SER A 19 -0.67 -2.13 -14.07
N LEU A 20 0.03 -3.25 -13.84
CA LEU A 20 -0.08 -4.48 -14.62
C LEU A 20 -1.45 -5.16 -14.43
N LEU A 21 -2.14 -4.87 -13.32
CA LEU A 21 -3.44 -5.44 -12.99
C LEU A 21 -4.61 -4.62 -13.57
N THR A 22 -4.35 -3.42 -14.07
CA THR A 22 -5.32 -2.61 -14.82
C THR A 22 -5.25 -2.93 -16.31
N ASN A 23 -6.39 -3.13 -16.98
CA ASN A 23 -6.38 -3.34 -18.43
C ASN A 23 -6.26 -1.99 -19.17
N LEU A 24 -5.60 -1.97 -20.33
CA LEU A 24 -5.64 -0.83 -21.24
C LEU A 24 -6.42 -1.20 -22.49
N ARG A 25 -6.98 -0.20 -23.16
CA ARG A 25 -7.51 -0.36 -24.51
C ARG A 25 -6.38 -0.74 -25.46
N THR A 26 -6.69 -1.56 -26.46
CA THR A 26 -5.73 -1.99 -27.49
C THR A 26 -5.06 -0.79 -28.13
N GLU A 27 -3.72 -0.81 -28.21
CA GLU A 27 -2.89 0.26 -28.81
C GLU A 27 -3.14 1.65 -28.20
N SER A 28 -3.49 1.72 -26.91
CA SER A 28 -3.76 2.97 -26.20
C SER A 28 -3.15 2.99 -24.80
N THR A 29 -2.93 4.21 -24.28
CA THR A 29 -2.59 4.47 -22.88
C THR A 29 -3.83 4.55 -21.98
N GLU A 30 -5.03 4.54 -22.57
CA GLU A 30 -6.28 4.66 -21.84
C GLU A 30 -6.66 3.37 -21.13
N VAL A 31 -7.04 3.50 -19.86
CA VAL A 31 -7.59 2.39 -19.06
C VAL A 31 -8.87 1.86 -19.69
N ASP A 32 -8.96 0.54 -19.78
CA ASP A 32 -10.18 -0.20 -20.09
C ASP A 32 -10.76 -0.81 -18.82
N PRO A 33 -11.69 -0.12 -18.14
CA PRO A 33 -12.23 -0.60 -16.88
C PRO A 33 -13.25 -1.76 -17.04
N TYR A 34 -13.59 -2.15 -18.29
CA TYR A 34 -14.62 -3.15 -18.55
C TYR A 34 -14.08 -4.58 -18.60
N HIS A 35 -12.77 -4.76 -18.78
CA HIS A 35 -12.14 -6.07 -18.88
C HIS A 35 -10.98 -6.21 -17.89
N PRO A 36 -10.74 -7.42 -17.34
CA PRO A 36 -9.56 -7.67 -16.52
C PRO A 36 -8.29 -7.67 -17.38
N SER A 37 -7.17 -7.22 -16.83
CA SER A 37 -5.88 -7.32 -17.52
C SER A 37 -5.45 -8.78 -17.70
N PRO A 38 -4.64 -9.12 -18.72
CA PRO A 38 -4.09 -10.47 -18.87
C PRO A 38 -3.33 -10.94 -17.62
N VAL A 39 -2.60 -10.05 -16.95
CA VAL A 39 -1.87 -10.37 -15.72
C VAL A 39 -2.82 -10.69 -14.58
N MET A 40 -3.91 -9.92 -14.40
CA MET A 40 -4.94 -10.21 -13.42
C MET A 40 -5.59 -11.59 -13.65
N VAL A 41 -5.87 -11.93 -14.91
CA VAL A 41 -6.39 -13.26 -15.27
C VAL A 41 -5.45 -14.36 -14.79
N ARG A 42 -4.17 -14.27 -15.16
CA ARG A 42 -3.16 -15.28 -14.79
C ARG A 42 -2.91 -15.35 -13.28
N LEU A 43 -2.91 -14.20 -12.59
CA LEU A 43 -2.79 -14.13 -11.14
C LEU A 43 -3.88 -14.95 -10.46
N VAL A 44 -5.14 -14.74 -10.85
CA VAL A 44 -6.26 -15.44 -10.25
C VAL A 44 -6.29 -16.92 -10.63
N GLU A 45 -5.84 -17.29 -11.84
CA GLU A 45 -5.63 -18.70 -12.20
C GLU A 45 -4.59 -19.37 -11.30
N CYS A 46 -3.47 -18.70 -11.01
CA CYS A 46 -2.45 -19.18 -10.07
C CYS A 46 -3.04 -19.39 -8.67
N ILE A 47 -3.83 -18.42 -8.17
CA ILE A 47 -4.54 -18.52 -6.89
C ILE A 47 -5.50 -19.73 -6.89
N LYS A 48 -6.27 -19.92 -7.97
CA LYS A 48 -7.19 -21.07 -8.09
C LYS A 48 -6.46 -22.40 -7.98
N THR A 49 -5.28 -22.53 -8.58
CA THR A 49 -4.45 -23.74 -8.48
C THR A 49 -3.99 -24.00 -7.05
N LEU A 50 -3.61 -22.96 -6.29
CA LEU A 50 -3.19 -23.08 -4.89
C LEU A 50 -4.33 -23.44 -3.94
N LEU A 51 -5.52 -22.93 -4.22
CA LEU A 51 -6.69 -23.10 -3.36
C LEU A 51 -7.56 -24.31 -3.74
N LYS A 52 -7.13 -25.05 -4.77
CA LYS A 52 -7.81 -26.26 -5.21
C LYS A 52 -7.82 -27.30 -4.09
N ASP A 53 -8.94 -27.99 -3.94
CA ASP A 53 -9.12 -29.12 -3.03
C ASP A 53 -8.98 -28.79 -1.52
N GLN A 54 -8.99 -27.50 -1.13
CA GLN A 54 -9.03 -27.12 0.28
C GLN A 54 -10.43 -27.27 0.87
N ALA A 55 -10.52 -27.76 2.12
CA ALA A 55 -11.81 -27.93 2.79
C ALA A 55 -12.40 -26.59 3.22
N THR A 56 -11.53 -25.63 3.56
CA THR A 56 -11.91 -24.32 4.06
C THR A 56 -11.38 -23.22 3.15
N LYS A 57 -12.25 -22.28 2.77
CA LYS A 57 -11.83 -21.12 1.97
C LYS A 57 -10.99 -20.17 2.83
N PRO A 58 -9.88 -19.62 2.31
CA PRO A 58 -9.06 -18.64 3.03
C PRO A 58 -9.73 -17.28 3.15
N THR A 59 -9.09 -16.43 3.95
CA THR A 59 -9.28 -14.98 3.97
C THR A 59 -8.36 -14.33 2.93
N LEU A 60 -8.92 -13.45 2.11
CA LEU A 60 -8.16 -12.54 1.27
C LEU A 60 -7.75 -11.32 2.09
N VAL A 61 -6.45 -11.07 2.20
CA VAL A 61 -5.88 -9.88 2.83
C VAL A 61 -5.43 -8.94 1.71
N LEU A 62 -6.12 -7.82 1.59
CA LEU A 62 -5.83 -6.74 0.67
C LEU A 62 -4.97 -5.72 1.43
N ASN A 63 -3.65 -5.88 1.36
CA ASN A 63 -2.63 -5.29 2.25
C ASN A 63 -2.06 -3.96 1.75
N GLY A 64 -2.92 -3.00 1.43
CA GLY A 64 -2.53 -1.63 1.08
C GLY A 64 -2.39 -1.36 -0.42
N ASP A 65 -2.68 -0.12 -0.81
CA ASP A 65 -2.60 0.42 -2.17
C ASP A 65 -3.25 -0.49 -3.22
N ILE A 66 -4.49 -0.88 -2.95
CA ILE A 66 -5.23 -1.85 -3.78
C ILE A 66 -6.00 -1.10 -4.85
N LEU A 67 -6.67 -0.02 -4.47
CA LEU A 67 -7.30 0.92 -5.40
C LEU A 67 -6.34 2.08 -5.63
N GLU A 68 -6.14 2.46 -6.90
CA GLU A 68 -5.50 3.74 -7.19
C GLU A 68 -6.55 4.83 -7.04
N MET A 69 -6.58 5.50 -5.89
CA MET A 69 -7.50 6.61 -5.64
C MET A 69 -6.79 7.95 -5.63
N ALA A 70 -5.45 7.97 -5.61
CA ALA A 70 -4.66 9.19 -5.60
C ALA A 70 -4.58 9.82 -6.99
N LEU A 71 -4.38 9.00 -8.02
CA LEU A 71 -4.12 9.43 -9.40
C LEU A 71 -5.25 9.09 -10.38
N ALA A 72 -6.00 8.02 -10.13
CA ALA A 72 -7.13 7.63 -10.97
C ALA A 72 -8.46 8.17 -10.44
N THR A 73 -9.44 8.26 -11.33
CA THR A 73 -10.82 8.61 -10.94
C THR A 73 -11.49 7.43 -10.24
N ASP A 74 -12.30 7.72 -9.22
CA ASP A 74 -13.00 6.72 -8.39
C ASP A 74 -13.78 5.69 -9.20
N ASN A 75 -14.47 6.15 -10.25
CA ASN A 75 -15.27 5.29 -11.10
C ASN A 75 -14.40 4.30 -11.87
N VAL A 76 -13.22 4.71 -12.34
CA VAL A 76 -12.29 3.81 -13.04
C VAL A 76 -11.72 2.79 -12.06
N ALA A 77 -11.19 3.23 -10.92
CA ALA A 77 -10.64 2.33 -9.90
C ALA A 77 -11.69 1.31 -9.40
N ALA A 78 -12.91 1.78 -9.14
CA ALA A 78 -14.03 0.91 -8.74
C ALA A 78 -14.38 -0.13 -9.82
N MET A 79 -14.50 0.28 -11.07
CA MET A 79 -14.84 -0.64 -12.16
C MET A 79 -13.75 -1.69 -12.39
N VAL A 80 -12.47 -1.31 -12.29
CA VAL A 80 -11.35 -2.27 -12.37
C VAL A 80 -11.37 -3.23 -11.18
N PHE A 81 -11.66 -2.75 -9.96
CA PHE A 81 -11.82 -3.62 -8.79
C PHE A 81 -12.98 -4.61 -8.94
N GLU A 82 -14.08 -4.22 -9.57
CA GLU A 82 -15.16 -5.16 -9.91
C GLU A 82 -14.64 -6.31 -10.79
N ARG A 83 -13.72 -6.06 -11.74
CA ARG A 83 -13.13 -7.12 -12.57
C ARG A 83 -12.32 -8.12 -11.74
N PHE A 84 -11.59 -7.62 -10.73
CA PHE A 84 -10.86 -8.47 -9.80
C PHE A 84 -11.83 -9.33 -8.97
N ILE A 85 -12.87 -8.71 -8.40
CA ILE A 85 -13.89 -9.38 -7.59
C ILE A 85 -14.66 -10.46 -8.38
N GLU A 86 -15.01 -10.21 -9.64
CA GLU A 86 -15.62 -11.20 -10.52
C GLU A 86 -14.76 -12.46 -10.69
N ARG A 87 -13.43 -12.32 -10.61
CA ARG A 87 -12.48 -13.41 -10.77
C ARG A 87 -12.22 -14.18 -9.48
N VAL A 88 -12.13 -13.48 -8.34
CA VAL A 88 -11.83 -14.10 -7.04
C VAL A 88 -13.06 -14.52 -6.23
N MET A 89 -14.21 -13.91 -6.50
CA MET A 89 -15.50 -14.22 -5.86
C MET A 89 -16.61 -14.54 -6.88
N PRO A 90 -16.41 -15.41 -7.89
CA PRO A 90 -17.46 -15.74 -8.85
C PRO A 90 -18.62 -16.48 -8.18
N GLU A 91 -19.82 -16.37 -8.75
CA GLU A 91 -21.01 -17.09 -8.26
C GLU A 91 -20.76 -18.61 -8.27
N GLY A 92 -20.99 -19.27 -7.14
CA GLY A 92 -20.76 -20.71 -6.95
C GLY A 92 -19.29 -21.16 -6.92
N GLY A 93 -18.34 -20.26 -7.15
CA GLY A 93 -16.91 -20.58 -7.25
C GLY A 93 -16.00 -19.65 -6.47
N GLN A 94 -16.51 -19.01 -5.40
CA GLN A 94 -15.74 -18.04 -4.62
C GLN A 94 -14.48 -18.70 -4.06
N LEU A 95 -13.34 -18.04 -4.21
CA LEU A 95 -12.06 -18.54 -3.73
C LEU A 95 -11.85 -18.22 -2.25
N PHE A 96 -12.49 -17.16 -1.76
CA PHE A 96 -12.33 -16.65 -0.41
C PHE A 96 -13.66 -16.65 0.35
N ASP A 97 -13.58 -16.79 1.67
CA ASP A 97 -14.73 -16.62 2.56
C ASP A 97 -14.88 -15.16 3.02
N LYS A 98 -13.74 -14.51 3.26
CA LYS A 98 -13.65 -13.17 3.84
C LYS A 98 -12.65 -12.31 3.10
N ILE A 99 -12.86 -11.00 3.16
CA ILE A 99 -11.94 -9.98 2.68
C ILE A 99 -11.63 -9.04 3.85
N VAL A 100 -10.36 -8.98 4.24
CA VAL A 100 -9.81 -7.97 5.14
C VAL A 100 -8.99 -7.01 4.30
N TYR A 101 -9.28 -5.73 4.41
CA TYR A 101 -8.64 -4.66 3.65
C TYR A 101 -7.90 -3.75 4.62
N ILE A 102 -6.63 -3.53 4.33
CA ILE A 102 -5.74 -2.63 5.06
C ILE A 102 -5.45 -1.47 4.12
N PRO A 103 -6.06 -0.29 4.31
CA PRO A 103 -5.75 0.87 3.48
C PRO A 103 -4.27 1.23 3.54
N GLY A 104 -3.72 1.57 2.38
CA GLY A 104 -2.39 2.13 2.20
C GLY A 104 -2.42 3.65 2.13
N ASN A 105 -1.45 4.25 1.46
CA ASN A 105 -1.40 5.70 1.28
C ASN A 105 -2.21 6.18 0.06
N HIS A 106 -2.29 5.38 -1.01
CA HIS A 106 -3.05 5.74 -2.23
C HIS A 106 -4.57 5.66 -2.02
N ASP A 107 -5.02 4.70 -1.21
CA ASP A 107 -6.42 4.48 -0.86
C ASP A 107 -6.74 4.78 0.62
N HIS A 108 -5.90 5.61 1.26
CA HIS A 108 -6.05 6.03 2.66
C HIS A 108 -7.44 6.63 2.94
N HIS A 109 -8.03 7.33 1.97
CA HIS A 109 -9.36 7.90 2.08
C HIS A 109 -10.46 6.87 2.43
N LEU A 110 -10.26 5.60 2.09
CA LEU A 110 -11.17 4.52 2.49
C LEU A 110 -11.18 4.34 4.01
N TRP A 111 -10.02 4.45 4.66
CA TRP A 111 -9.92 4.43 6.11
C TRP A 111 -10.64 5.62 6.73
N GLU A 112 -10.37 6.84 6.23
CA GLU A 112 -11.02 8.07 6.72
C GLU A 112 -12.55 8.02 6.61
N SER A 113 -13.07 7.54 5.48
CA SER A 113 -14.51 7.33 5.31
C SER A 113 -15.08 6.31 6.32
N ALA A 114 -14.35 5.23 6.59
CA ALA A 114 -14.79 4.16 7.48
C ALA A 114 -14.79 4.58 8.95
N ARG A 115 -13.73 5.25 9.41
CA ARG A 115 -13.62 5.77 10.78
C ARG A 115 -14.65 6.88 11.06
N GLU A 116 -14.93 7.76 10.09
CA GLU A 116 -15.96 8.79 10.24
C GLU A 116 -17.34 8.14 10.38
N THR A 117 -17.62 7.13 9.56
CA THR A 117 -18.89 6.39 9.65
C THR A 117 -19.01 5.64 10.98
N GLN A 118 -17.92 5.03 11.46
CA GLN A 118 -17.87 4.42 12.79
C GLN A 118 -18.18 5.44 13.88
N TYR A 119 -17.63 6.65 13.78
CA TYR A 119 -17.86 7.72 14.74
C TYR A 119 -19.30 8.25 14.69
N ILE A 120 -19.89 8.41 13.50
CA ILE A 120 -21.32 8.75 13.33
C ILE A 120 -22.21 7.71 14.03
N ASN A 121 -21.92 6.42 13.83
CA ASN A 121 -22.65 5.35 14.50
C ASN A 121 -22.48 5.42 16.03
N TYR A 122 -21.27 5.67 16.55
CA TYR A 122 -21.03 5.87 17.98
C TYR A 122 -21.82 7.06 18.54
N ILE A 123 -21.79 8.23 17.89
CA ILE A 123 -22.54 9.42 18.33
C ILE A 123 -24.04 9.13 18.39
N SER A 124 -24.58 8.34 17.46
CA SER A 124 -26.00 7.97 17.46
C SER A 124 -26.44 7.18 18.71
N THR A 125 -25.49 6.58 19.43
CA THR A 125 -25.74 5.88 20.70
C THR A 125 -25.66 6.78 21.92
N ILE A 126 -25.24 8.05 21.76
CA ILE A 126 -25.00 8.99 22.85
C ILE A 126 -26.09 10.07 22.88
N PRO A 127 -26.78 10.26 24.02
CA PRO A 127 -27.78 11.32 24.15
C PRO A 127 -27.21 12.74 23.97
N PRO A 128 -27.98 13.68 23.39
CA PRO A 128 -27.60 15.09 23.31
C PRO A 128 -27.25 15.67 24.69
N GLY A 129 -26.17 16.45 24.76
CA GLY A 129 -25.67 17.09 25.99
C GLY A 129 -24.59 16.28 26.74
N ASN A 130 -24.35 15.03 26.35
CA ASN A 130 -23.25 14.24 26.90
C ASN A 130 -21.92 14.53 26.19
N LYS A 131 -20.80 14.26 26.87
CA LYS A 131 -19.46 14.36 26.30
C LYS A 131 -19.30 13.32 25.18
N LEU A 132 -18.73 13.76 24.05
CA LEU A 132 -18.25 12.89 22.98
C LEU A 132 -16.74 12.67 23.15
N ASP A 133 -16.30 11.41 23.06
CA ASP A 133 -14.87 11.11 22.97
C ASP A 133 -14.35 11.36 21.55
N ILE A 134 -13.04 11.45 21.38
CA ILE A 134 -12.44 11.71 20.07
C ILE A 134 -12.61 10.51 19.12
N PRO A 135 -12.69 10.73 17.79
CA PRO A 135 -12.79 9.63 16.83
C PRO A 135 -11.59 8.69 16.85
N TRP A 136 -11.82 7.42 16.47
CA TRP A 136 -10.74 6.44 16.35
C TRP A 136 -9.80 6.76 15.21
N HIS A 137 -8.49 6.68 15.45
CA HIS A 137 -7.47 6.82 14.40
C HIS A 137 -6.95 5.48 13.88
N THR A 138 -7.10 4.39 14.64
CA THR A 138 -6.69 3.04 14.22
C THR A 138 -7.75 2.02 14.60
N THR A 139 -7.72 0.87 13.96
CA THR A 139 -8.40 -0.32 14.47
C THR A 139 -7.53 -0.98 15.55
N ASN A 140 -8.12 -1.94 16.27
CA ASN A 140 -7.34 -2.92 17.01
C ASN A 140 -6.53 -3.80 16.04
N LEU A 141 -5.43 -4.35 16.51
CA LEU A 141 -4.56 -5.29 15.80
C LEU A 141 -5.31 -6.59 15.53
N PHE A 142 -5.96 -7.16 16.56
CA PHE A 142 -6.70 -8.42 16.44
C PHE A 142 -8.19 -8.18 16.13
N VAL A 143 -8.50 -7.71 14.93
CA VAL A 143 -9.86 -7.30 14.52
C VAL A 143 -10.87 -8.45 14.47
N ASP A 144 -10.43 -9.70 14.30
CA ASP A 144 -11.34 -10.87 14.28
C ASP A 144 -12.09 -11.08 15.61
N LYS A 145 -11.67 -10.37 16.67
CA LYS A 145 -12.30 -10.39 18.00
C LYS A 145 -13.29 -9.25 18.23
N ASP A 146 -13.38 -8.31 17.29
CA ASP A 146 -14.20 -7.11 17.39
C ASP A 146 -15.28 -7.12 16.30
N PRO A 147 -16.37 -6.34 16.44
CA PRO A 147 -17.28 -6.11 15.33
C PRO A 147 -16.52 -5.53 14.11
N PRO A 148 -16.78 -6.03 12.88
CA PRO A 148 -16.04 -5.57 11.72
C PRO A 148 -16.34 -4.09 11.45
N VAL A 149 -15.29 -3.32 11.13
CA VAL A 149 -15.43 -1.94 10.63
C VAL A 149 -15.56 -2.03 9.10
N PRO A 150 -16.75 -1.81 8.51
CA PRO A 150 -16.93 -1.99 7.07
C PRO A 150 -16.29 -0.83 6.28
N LEU A 151 -15.50 -1.16 5.26
CA LEU A 151 -15.16 -0.20 4.21
C LEU A 151 -16.36 -0.08 3.27
N TYR A 152 -17.21 0.93 3.47
CA TYR A 152 -18.50 1.04 2.77
C TYR A 152 -18.33 1.10 1.25
N PHE A 153 -17.35 1.83 0.72
CA PHE A 153 -17.15 1.94 -0.72
C PHE A 153 -16.93 0.58 -1.40
N PRO A 154 -15.86 -0.19 -1.08
CA PRO A 154 -15.67 -1.52 -1.68
C PRO A 154 -16.75 -2.52 -1.25
N THR A 155 -17.31 -2.40 -0.03
CA THR A 155 -18.43 -3.26 0.40
C THR A 155 -19.66 -3.07 -0.48
N ARG A 156 -20.07 -1.83 -0.75
CA ARG A 156 -21.23 -1.53 -1.60
C ARG A 156 -20.98 -1.92 -3.05
N LEU A 157 -19.74 -1.81 -3.50
CA LEU A 157 -19.32 -2.25 -4.82
C LEU A 157 -19.53 -3.76 -5.00
N ILE A 158 -18.98 -4.60 -4.10
CA ILE A 158 -19.17 -6.05 -4.21
C ILE A 158 -20.63 -6.47 -3.98
N GLN A 159 -21.38 -5.73 -3.15
CA GLN A 159 -22.79 -6.00 -2.91
C GLN A 159 -23.69 -5.67 -4.11
N ARG A 160 -23.18 -5.12 -5.22
CA ARG A 160 -23.92 -5.04 -6.48
C ARG A 160 -24.20 -6.43 -7.05
N TYR A 161 -23.32 -7.40 -6.81
CA TYR A 161 -23.52 -8.79 -7.21
C TYR A 161 -24.50 -9.52 -6.27
N PRO A 162 -25.55 -10.19 -6.78
CA PRO A 162 -26.57 -10.85 -5.96
C PRO A 162 -26.02 -11.86 -4.94
N HIS A 163 -25.02 -12.67 -5.32
CA HIS A 163 -24.42 -13.68 -4.46
C HIS A 163 -23.50 -13.10 -3.36
N LEU A 164 -23.15 -11.82 -3.44
CA LEU A 164 -22.30 -11.12 -2.46
C LEU A 164 -23.06 -10.08 -1.64
N LYS A 165 -24.40 -10.06 -1.69
CA LYS A 165 -25.23 -9.08 -0.97
C LYS A 165 -24.99 -9.01 0.54
N LYS A 166 -24.48 -10.09 1.14
CA LYS A 166 -24.17 -10.20 2.58
C LYS A 166 -22.68 -10.07 2.88
N SER A 167 -21.83 -10.04 1.85
CA SER A 167 -20.39 -9.93 2.02
C SER A 167 -20.02 -8.53 2.48
N ILE A 168 -19.03 -8.45 3.36
CA ILE A 168 -18.48 -7.22 3.90
C ILE A 168 -16.98 -7.23 3.64
N VAL A 169 -16.45 -6.09 3.18
CA VAL A 169 -15.01 -5.84 3.15
C VAL A 169 -14.66 -5.15 4.47
N ALA A 170 -14.04 -5.89 5.38
CA ALA A 170 -13.71 -5.40 6.72
C ALA A 170 -12.38 -4.65 6.70
N ALA A 171 -12.32 -3.51 7.39
CA ALA A 171 -11.12 -2.72 7.56
C ALA A 171 -10.26 -3.25 8.72
N ALA A 172 -8.95 -3.21 8.55
CA ALA A 172 -7.96 -3.24 9.63
C ALA A 172 -6.90 -2.17 9.31
N TYR A 173 -6.57 -1.28 10.24
CA TYR A 173 -5.66 -0.17 9.95
C TYR A 173 -4.89 0.34 11.18
N PRO A 174 -3.57 0.62 11.06
CA PRO A 174 -2.73 0.30 9.90
C PRO A 174 -2.22 -1.16 9.93
N ASN A 175 -2.49 -1.89 11.01
CA ASN A 175 -2.02 -3.26 11.22
C ASN A 175 -3.20 -4.23 11.36
N TYR A 176 -3.08 -5.41 10.75
CA TYR A 176 -3.93 -6.57 10.96
C TYR A 176 -3.10 -7.73 11.54
N GLY A 177 -3.41 -8.14 12.76
CA GLY A 177 -2.75 -9.24 13.44
C GLY A 177 -3.59 -10.51 13.44
N VAL A 178 -2.95 -11.64 13.10
CA VAL A 178 -3.50 -12.98 13.25
C VAL A 178 -2.67 -13.72 14.29
N LEU A 179 -3.32 -14.14 15.38
CA LEU A 179 -2.70 -14.93 16.44
C LEU A 179 -2.97 -16.42 16.20
N GLY A 180 -1.93 -17.25 16.29
CA GLY A 180 -2.03 -18.70 16.14
C GLY A 180 -2.88 -19.32 17.25
N SER A 181 -3.40 -20.51 16.99
CA SER A 181 -4.26 -21.25 17.92
C SER A 181 -3.59 -21.49 19.28
N ASP A 182 -2.27 -21.68 19.30
CA ASP A 182 -1.45 -21.87 20.49
C ASP A 182 -0.97 -20.56 21.15
N GLY A 183 -1.27 -19.42 20.53
CA GLY A 183 -0.87 -18.10 20.99
C GLY A 183 0.62 -17.78 20.89
N LYS A 184 1.45 -18.67 20.34
CA LYS A 184 2.92 -18.47 20.28
C LYS A 184 3.35 -17.75 19.01
N ARG A 185 2.62 -17.94 17.92
CA ARG A 185 2.88 -17.33 16.62
C ARG A 185 1.90 -16.21 16.34
N CYS A 186 2.40 -15.12 15.76
CA CYS A 186 1.60 -14.03 15.26
C CYS A 186 2.10 -13.60 13.88
N VAL A 187 1.17 -13.33 12.97
CA VAL A 187 1.47 -12.67 11.69
C VAL A 187 0.82 -11.30 11.74
N VAL A 188 1.59 -10.26 11.43
CA VAL A 188 1.09 -8.90 11.31
C VAL A 188 1.21 -8.47 9.86
N PHE A 189 0.08 -8.12 9.26
CA PHE A 189 -0.03 -7.49 7.95
C PHE A 189 -0.14 -5.98 8.14
N SER A 190 0.56 -5.20 7.32
CA SER A 190 0.54 -3.74 7.32
C SER A 190 0.87 -3.26 5.92
N HIS A 191 0.32 -2.14 5.45
CA HIS A 191 0.82 -1.55 4.20
C HIS A 191 2.31 -1.20 4.33
N GLY A 192 2.66 -0.53 5.43
CA GLY A 192 4.04 -0.18 5.76
C GLY A 192 4.43 1.26 5.40
N HIS A 193 3.52 2.11 4.94
CA HIS A 193 3.83 3.52 4.62
C HIS A 193 4.47 4.29 5.78
N PHE A 194 4.14 4.00 7.05
CA PHE A 194 4.81 4.63 8.20
C PHE A 194 6.29 4.25 8.40
N ILE A 195 6.84 3.37 7.56
CA ILE A 195 8.27 3.07 7.50
C ILE A 195 9.03 4.20 6.80
N GLU A 196 8.39 4.94 5.89
CA GLU A 196 9.05 6.03 5.18
C GLU A 196 8.83 7.38 5.87
N SER A 197 9.90 8.17 5.90
CA SER A 197 9.90 9.46 6.61
C SER A 197 8.86 10.47 6.13
N ILE A 198 8.47 10.41 4.86
CA ILE A 198 7.52 11.35 4.25
C ILE A 198 6.11 11.20 4.83
N TYR A 199 5.70 9.99 5.21
CA TYR A 199 4.39 9.75 5.85
C TYR A 199 4.40 10.10 7.34
N LEU A 200 5.57 10.43 7.90
CA LEU A 200 5.76 10.92 9.27
C LEU A 200 6.05 12.42 9.31
N LEU A 201 5.89 13.14 8.19
CA LEU A 201 6.31 14.53 8.05
C LEU A 201 5.70 15.42 9.14
N MET A 202 4.40 15.32 9.40
CA MET A 202 3.72 16.15 10.41
C MET A 202 4.21 15.84 11.82
N SER A 203 4.45 14.58 12.13
CA SER A 203 5.08 14.20 13.41
C SER A 203 6.47 14.80 13.58
N LYS A 204 7.30 14.79 12.53
CA LYS A 204 8.65 15.37 12.57
C LYS A 204 8.61 16.89 12.75
N LEU A 205 7.71 17.56 12.03
CA LEU A 205 7.55 19.01 12.12
C LEU A 205 7.06 19.45 13.50
N MET A 206 6.11 18.72 14.09
CA MET A 206 5.66 18.99 15.45
C MET A 206 6.81 18.89 16.46
N GLY A 207 7.68 17.89 16.32
CA GLY A 207 8.88 17.78 17.16
C GLY A 207 9.88 18.93 16.97
N MET A 208 9.98 19.50 15.77
CA MET A 208 10.85 20.67 15.51
C MET A 208 10.27 21.97 16.06
N ILE A 209 8.97 22.20 15.89
CA ILE A 209 8.28 23.43 16.30
C ILE A 209 8.04 23.45 17.82
N PHE A 210 7.75 22.29 18.40
CA PHE A 210 7.50 22.11 19.82
C PHE A 210 8.47 21.08 20.42
N PRO A 211 9.72 21.48 20.77
CA PRO A 211 10.79 20.55 21.19
C PRO A 211 10.48 19.69 22.42
N LYS A 212 9.39 19.97 23.15
CA LYS A 212 8.90 19.18 24.28
C LYS A 212 7.98 18.02 23.87
N GLN A 213 7.46 18.04 22.63
CA GLN A 213 6.69 16.91 22.09
C GLN A 213 7.65 15.87 21.52
N GLN A 214 7.49 14.63 21.99
CA GLN A 214 8.25 13.49 21.50
C GLN A 214 7.59 12.94 20.23
N VAL A 215 8.39 12.25 19.41
CA VAL A 215 7.87 11.46 18.29
C VAL A 215 6.84 10.46 18.82
N PRO A 216 5.66 10.33 18.20
CA PRO A 216 4.60 9.47 18.70
C PRO A 216 5.05 8.01 18.76
N GLU A 217 4.90 7.38 19.93
CA GLU A 217 5.30 5.98 20.16
C GLU A 217 4.17 4.99 19.98
N HIS A 218 2.92 5.46 19.94
CA HIS A 218 1.74 4.62 19.72
C HIS A 218 1.22 4.82 18.31
N VAL A 219 0.87 3.73 17.64
CA VAL A 219 0.32 3.74 16.27
C VAL A 219 -0.86 4.70 16.11
N TRP A 220 -1.71 4.80 17.15
CA TRP A 220 -2.79 5.78 17.22
C TRP A 220 -2.30 7.22 17.01
N ASN A 221 -1.25 7.62 17.74
CA ASN A 221 -0.74 8.98 17.68
C ASN A 221 0.04 9.23 16.39
N VAL A 222 0.73 8.19 15.87
CA VAL A 222 1.38 8.25 14.55
C VAL A 222 0.34 8.59 13.50
N GLU A 223 -0.77 7.87 13.45
CA GLU A 223 -1.83 8.19 12.49
C GLU A 223 -2.51 9.52 12.81
N ALA A 224 -2.85 9.78 14.07
CA ALA A 224 -3.53 11.03 14.46
C ALA A 224 -2.76 12.30 14.08
N PHE A 225 -1.43 12.23 14.04
CA PHE A 225 -0.62 13.38 13.67
C PHE A 225 -0.43 13.51 12.15
N ASN A 226 -0.52 12.43 11.39
CA ASN A 226 -0.16 12.42 9.97
C ASN A 226 -1.35 12.18 9.00
N TYR A 227 -2.51 11.70 9.48
CA TYR A 227 -3.62 11.28 8.63
C TYR A 227 -4.02 12.34 7.59
N ALA A 228 -4.15 13.61 8.00
CA ALA A 228 -4.56 14.69 7.09
C ALA A 228 -3.50 14.98 6.02
N TRP A 229 -2.23 14.81 6.33
CA TRP A 229 -1.14 14.91 5.36
C TRP A 229 -1.20 13.75 4.36
N ILE A 230 -1.45 12.53 4.85
CA ILE A 230 -1.56 11.33 4.02
C ILE A 230 -2.77 11.45 3.09
N ASP A 231 -3.96 11.66 3.64
CA ASP A 231 -5.22 11.74 2.91
C ASP A 231 -5.19 12.86 1.86
N PHE A 232 -4.68 14.05 2.21
CA PHE A 232 -4.61 15.17 1.28
C PHE A 232 -3.62 14.91 0.15
N PHE A 233 -2.34 14.66 0.46
CA PHE A 233 -1.30 14.59 -0.58
C PHE A 233 -1.35 13.29 -1.38
N TRP A 234 -1.58 12.17 -0.70
CA TRP A 234 -1.38 10.84 -1.26
C TRP A 234 -2.67 10.11 -1.58
N SER A 235 -3.85 10.64 -1.21
CA SER A 235 -5.14 9.99 -1.55
C SER A 235 -6.15 10.92 -2.24
N THR A 236 -6.09 12.24 -2.01
CA THR A 236 -7.12 13.17 -2.51
C THR A 236 -6.64 14.08 -3.65
N LEU A 237 -5.35 14.44 -3.68
CA LEU A 237 -4.86 15.51 -4.54
C LEU A 237 -5.14 15.29 -6.04
N GLY A 238 -4.88 14.09 -6.59
CA GLY A 238 -5.15 13.80 -8.01
C GLY A 238 -6.63 13.57 -8.35
N ARG A 239 -7.53 13.47 -7.36
CA ARG A 239 -9.00 13.39 -7.58
C ARG A 239 -9.64 14.72 -7.95
N SER A 240 -8.87 15.82 -7.97
CA SER A 240 -9.37 17.19 -8.15
C SER A 240 -9.75 17.56 -9.61
N GLY A 241 -10.04 16.57 -10.47
CA GLY A 241 -10.46 16.81 -11.85
C GLY A 241 -9.37 17.44 -12.72
N ASP A 242 -9.67 18.52 -13.45
CA ASP A 242 -8.69 19.22 -14.30
C ASP A 242 -7.47 19.72 -13.52
N VAL A 243 -7.62 20.03 -12.23
CA VAL A 243 -6.50 20.38 -11.33
C VAL A 243 -5.63 19.16 -11.02
N GLY A 244 -6.18 17.94 -11.09
CA GLY A 244 -5.44 16.68 -10.96
C GLY A 244 -4.40 16.48 -12.07
N ASN A 245 -4.66 16.96 -13.29
CA ASN A 245 -3.67 16.95 -14.39
C ASN A 245 -2.47 17.86 -14.07
N ASP A 246 -2.69 18.98 -13.38
CA ASP A 246 -1.62 19.86 -12.89
C ASP A 246 -0.91 19.28 -11.65
N VAL A 247 -1.55 18.37 -10.91
CA VAL A 247 -0.96 17.63 -9.79
C VAL A 247 -0.01 16.55 -10.29
N GLU A 248 -0.27 15.92 -11.44
CA GLU A 248 0.69 15.05 -12.11
C GLU A 248 2.02 15.80 -12.36
N ILE A 249 1.96 17.09 -12.71
CA ILE A 249 3.15 17.96 -12.85
C ILE A 249 3.88 18.14 -11.50
N ILE A 250 3.17 18.16 -10.37
CA ILE A 250 3.78 18.20 -9.03
C ILE A 250 4.52 16.89 -8.75
N TYR A 251 3.86 15.75 -8.99
CA TYR A 251 4.46 14.41 -8.83
C TYR A 251 5.66 14.19 -9.77
N GLU A 252 5.60 14.67 -11.01
CA GLU A 252 6.73 14.63 -11.94
C GLU A 252 7.87 15.55 -11.48
N LYS A 253 7.55 16.75 -10.99
CA LYS A 253 8.56 17.65 -10.43
C LYS A 253 9.21 17.06 -9.18
N MET A 254 8.51 16.25 -8.39
CA MET A 254 9.07 15.49 -7.27
C MET A 254 10.15 14.47 -7.70
N GLN A 255 10.30 14.18 -9.00
CA GLN A 255 11.42 13.39 -9.51
C GLN A 255 12.71 14.23 -9.70
N ASP A 256 12.63 15.58 -9.74
CA ASP A 256 13.78 16.50 -9.82
C ASP A 256 13.85 17.43 -8.59
N LYS A 257 14.91 17.28 -7.79
CA LYS A 257 15.05 17.96 -6.50
C LYS A 257 15.03 19.47 -6.60
N LYS A 258 15.60 20.01 -7.67
CA LYS A 258 15.69 21.46 -7.87
C LYS A 258 14.35 22.01 -8.35
N ALA A 259 13.68 21.32 -9.26
CA ALA A 259 12.38 21.71 -9.78
C ALA A 259 11.30 21.68 -8.69
N PHE A 260 11.29 20.64 -7.85
CA PHE A 260 10.35 20.53 -6.73
C PHE A 260 10.59 21.61 -5.67
N LYS A 261 11.86 21.83 -5.28
CA LYS A 261 12.21 22.87 -4.32
C LYS A 261 11.79 24.27 -4.81
N ASN A 262 12.05 24.58 -6.07
CA ASN A 262 11.65 25.86 -6.65
C ASN A 262 10.12 26.04 -6.65
N LEU A 263 9.36 25.00 -7.06
CA LEU A 263 7.90 25.04 -7.03
C LEU A 263 7.36 25.35 -5.63
N LEU A 264 7.89 24.69 -4.61
CA LEU A 264 7.44 24.89 -3.24
C LEU A 264 7.84 26.27 -2.69
N HIS A 265 9.03 26.78 -3.02
CA HIS A 265 9.46 28.12 -2.61
C HIS A 265 8.62 29.22 -3.30
N ASP A 266 8.24 29.05 -4.56
CA ASP A 266 7.33 29.96 -5.28
C ASP A 266 5.92 29.93 -4.66
N LEU A 267 5.46 28.75 -4.23
CA LEU A 267 4.21 28.59 -3.49
C LEU A 267 4.28 29.28 -2.12
N ALA A 268 5.38 29.15 -1.37
CA ALA A 268 5.59 29.84 -0.09
C ALA A 268 5.50 31.36 -0.25
N GLY A 269 6.21 31.90 -1.23
CA GLY A 269 6.19 33.34 -1.51
C GLY A 269 4.81 33.85 -1.92
N SER A 270 4.04 33.03 -2.63
CA SER A 270 2.68 33.37 -3.06
C SER A 270 1.66 33.27 -1.91
N LEU A 271 1.78 32.26 -1.05
CA LEU A 271 0.92 32.07 0.12
C LEU A 271 1.15 33.15 1.19
N ALA A 272 2.41 33.47 1.50
CA ALA A 272 2.76 34.52 2.48
C ALA A 272 2.24 35.90 2.04
N LYS A 273 2.26 36.21 0.74
CA LYS A 273 1.69 37.47 0.21
C LYS A 273 0.17 37.52 0.23
N LYS A 274 -0.49 36.35 0.19
CA LYS A 274 -1.95 36.25 0.04
C LYS A 274 -2.67 36.12 1.38
N TYR A 275 -2.06 35.46 2.35
CA TYR A 275 -2.63 35.22 3.67
C TYR A 275 -1.70 35.86 4.70
N ASN A 276 -1.92 37.14 5.02
CA ASN A 276 -1.28 37.79 6.18
C ASN A 276 -1.68 37.00 7.44
N LEU A 277 -0.83 36.11 7.95
CA LEU A 277 -1.12 35.44 9.21
C LEU A 277 -0.98 36.49 10.33
N PRO A 278 -1.96 36.58 11.25
CA PRO A 278 -1.94 37.63 12.25
C PRO A 278 -0.74 37.48 13.20
N GLY A 279 0.22 38.42 13.11
CA GLY A 279 1.31 38.59 14.08
C GLY A 279 2.73 38.25 13.60
N LEU A 280 2.90 37.76 12.38
CA LEU A 280 4.20 37.54 11.75
C LEU A 280 4.32 38.48 10.53
N GLY A 281 5.52 38.95 10.19
CA GLY A 281 5.71 39.69 8.93
C GLY A 281 5.94 38.72 7.77
N ASP A 282 5.54 39.08 6.55
CA ASP A 282 5.56 38.23 5.35
C ASP A 282 6.90 37.50 5.14
N ASN A 283 8.03 38.14 5.49
CA ASN A 283 9.36 37.56 5.36
C ASN A 283 9.61 36.39 6.34
N MET A 284 9.05 36.46 7.56
CA MET A 284 9.18 35.40 8.56
C MET A 284 8.21 34.25 8.27
N GLU A 285 7.02 34.56 7.75
CA GLU A 285 6.07 33.54 7.27
C GLU A 285 6.66 32.76 6.08
N ALA A 286 7.22 33.46 5.10
CA ALA A 286 7.90 32.83 3.98
C ALA A 286 9.10 31.98 4.44
N ALA A 287 9.87 32.44 5.44
CA ALA A 287 10.98 31.66 5.98
C ALA A 287 10.53 30.36 6.67
N LEU A 288 9.45 30.40 7.45
CA LEU A 288 8.87 29.21 8.08
C LEU A 288 8.29 28.23 7.06
N LEU A 289 7.58 28.74 6.04
CA LEU A 289 7.07 27.92 4.94
C LEU A 289 8.21 27.29 4.12
N ASN A 290 9.27 28.05 3.81
CA ASN A 290 10.44 27.53 3.11
C ASN A 290 11.17 26.46 3.93
N ALA A 291 11.28 26.63 5.25
CA ALA A 291 11.86 25.60 6.13
C ALA A 291 11.01 24.33 6.14
N PHE A 292 9.68 24.45 6.21
CA PHE A 292 8.75 23.33 6.06
C PHE A 292 8.94 22.62 4.72
N PHE A 293 8.99 23.37 3.62
CA PHE A 293 9.15 22.83 2.28
C PHE A 293 10.51 22.18 2.06
N ASP A 294 11.58 22.72 2.64
CA ASP A 294 12.90 22.09 2.57
C ASP A 294 12.88 20.71 3.26
N VAL A 295 12.21 20.55 4.40
CA VAL A 295 12.02 19.24 5.05
C VAL A 295 11.18 18.30 4.18
N ALA A 296 10.10 18.81 3.57
CA ALA A 296 9.27 18.01 2.66
C ALA A 296 10.06 17.54 1.43
N VAL A 297 10.85 18.42 0.79
CA VAL A 297 11.73 18.06 -0.33
C VAL A 297 12.70 16.95 0.08
N GLU A 298 13.42 17.12 1.19
CA GLU A 298 14.37 16.08 1.63
C GLU A 298 13.69 14.75 1.91
N ALA A 299 12.50 14.76 2.51
CA ALA A 299 11.73 13.55 2.78
C ALA A 299 11.25 12.87 1.48
N VAL A 300 10.80 13.63 0.48
CA VAL A 300 10.40 13.09 -0.84
C VAL A 300 11.58 12.44 -1.57
N PHE A 301 12.75 13.07 -1.60
CA PHE A 301 13.93 12.49 -2.25
C PHE A 301 14.59 11.37 -1.44
N ALA A 302 14.19 11.20 -0.18
CA ALA A 302 14.60 10.06 0.61
C ALA A 302 13.76 8.80 0.34
N MET A 303 12.64 8.91 -0.38
CA MET A 303 11.68 7.83 -0.62
C MET A 303 12.30 6.61 -1.29
N GLU A 304 11.73 5.43 -1.01
CA GLU A 304 12.25 4.14 -1.45
C GLU A 304 12.13 3.92 -2.96
N ARG A 305 11.01 4.38 -3.53
CA ARG A 305 10.68 4.25 -4.96
C ARG A 305 11.68 4.97 -5.87
N THR A 306 12.41 5.95 -5.35
CA THR A 306 13.42 6.70 -6.14
C THR A 306 14.83 6.09 -6.06
N LYS A 307 15.03 4.92 -5.43
CA LYS A 307 16.36 4.30 -5.20
C LYS A 307 16.43 2.85 -5.68
N GLY A 308 16.93 2.61 -6.90
CA GLY A 308 16.96 1.25 -7.51
C GLY A 308 18.01 0.27 -6.95
N ALA A 309 19.08 0.72 -6.29
CA ALA A 309 20.24 -0.14 -6.01
C ALA A 309 20.18 -1.00 -4.73
N ARG A 310 19.13 -0.87 -3.89
CA ARG A 310 18.98 -1.61 -2.61
C ARG A 310 17.53 -2.07 -2.41
N LEU A 311 17.35 -3.16 -1.63
CA LEU A 311 16.04 -3.69 -1.25
C LEU A 311 15.22 -2.72 -0.39
N LEU A 312 15.91 -2.09 0.55
CA LEU A 312 15.44 -0.97 1.35
C LEU A 312 16.57 0.06 1.42
N SER A 313 16.22 1.32 1.35
CA SER A 313 17.09 2.46 1.61
C SER A 313 17.36 2.60 3.10
N GLU A 314 18.41 3.33 3.45
CA GLU A 314 18.79 3.53 4.86
C GLU A 314 17.70 4.23 5.68
N ASP A 315 16.86 5.07 5.05
CA ASP A 315 15.73 5.70 5.73
C ASP A 315 14.64 4.65 6.03
N ALA A 316 14.24 3.86 5.02
CA ALA A 316 13.26 2.80 5.17
C ALA A 316 13.73 1.70 6.15
N GLU A 317 15.02 1.33 6.17
CA GLU A 317 15.54 0.38 7.15
C GLU A 317 15.45 0.91 8.58
N LYS A 318 15.78 2.18 8.80
CA LYS A 318 15.65 2.84 10.10
C LYS A 318 14.19 2.96 10.51
N GLY A 319 13.32 3.34 9.59
CA GLY A 319 11.89 3.43 9.80
C GLY A 319 11.26 2.08 10.13
N LEU A 320 11.64 1.01 9.45
CA LEU A 320 11.17 -0.35 9.73
C LEU A 320 11.63 -0.77 11.13
N LYS A 321 12.89 -0.52 11.47
CA LYS A 321 13.41 -0.79 12.82
C LYS A 321 12.64 -0.01 13.88
N TRP A 322 12.37 1.27 13.67
CA TRP A 322 11.59 2.09 14.58
C TRP A 322 10.15 1.58 14.71
N TYR A 323 9.45 1.38 13.59
CA TYR A 323 8.05 0.97 13.55
C TYR A 323 7.83 -0.35 14.29
N MET A 324 8.69 -1.33 14.02
CA MET A 324 8.65 -2.64 14.67
C MET A 324 8.90 -2.53 16.17
N ASN A 325 9.95 -1.83 16.60
CA ASN A 325 10.36 -1.76 18.01
C ASN A 325 9.49 -0.84 18.87
N VAL A 326 8.77 0.10 18.28
CA VAL A 326 8.06 1.14 19.03
C VAL A 326 6.54 1.06 18.75
N PRO A 327 5.96 1.63 17.68
CA PRO A 327 4.51 1.58 17.43
C PRO A 327 3.91 0.18 17.49
N LEU A 328 4.44 -0.77 16.71
CA LEU A 328 3.85 -2.10 16.60
C LEU A 328 4.02 -2.89 17.91
N ARG A 329 5.20 -2.80 18.53
CA ARG A 329 5.44 -3.48 19.80
C ARG A 329 4.49 -2.97 20.89
N HIS A 330 4.30 -1.66 20.99
CA HIS A 330 3.36 -1.07 21.96
C HIS A 330 1.92 -1.50 21.67
N GLN A 331 1.49 -1.54 20.40
CA GLN A 331 0.16 -2.01 20.05
C GLN A 331 -0.04 -3.48 20.48
N LEU A 332 0.92 -4.34 20.17
CA LEU A 332 0.89 -5.76 20.51
C LEU A 332 0.86 -5.98 22.03
N ASP A 333 1.71 -5.30 22.79
CA ASP A 333 1.76 -5.41 24.26
C ASP A 333 0.46 -4.92 24.92
N ASN A 334 -0.05 -3.77 24.48
CA ASN A 334 -1.29 -3.19 25.01
C ASN A 334 -2.48 -4.11 24.74
N GLU A 335 -2.67 -4.52 23.48
CA GLU A 335 -3.84 -5.33 23.12
C GLU A 335 -3.76 -6.75 23.67
N CYS A 336 -2.58 -7.36 23.75
CA CYS A 336 -2.42 -8.64 24.44
C CYS A 336 -2.75 -8.51 25.93
N GLY A 337 -2.32 -7.42 26.59
CA GLY A 337 -2.66 -7.15 27.98
C GLY A 337 -4.16 -6.93 28.21
N GLU A 338 -4.77 -6.01 27.46
CA GLU A 338 -6.18 -5.64 27.58
C GLU A 338 -7.12 -6.80 27.25
N LYS A 339 -6.82 -7.58 26.21
CA LYS A 339 -7.64 -8.72 25.78
C LYS A 339 -7.26 -10.03 26.48
N VAL A 340 -6.34 -10.01 27.46
CA VAL A 340 -5.84 -11.18 28.20
C VAL A 340 -5.36 -12.30 27.26
N LEU A 341 -4.57 -11.91 26.25
CA LEU A 341 -4.00 -12.82 25.26
C LEU A 341 -2.52 -13.08 25.56
N PRO A 342 -2.00 -14.26 25.17
CA PRO A 342 -0.56 -14.50 25.25
C PRO A 342 0.18 -13.52 24.34
N VAL A 343 1.32 -13.03 24.81
CA VAL A 343 2.26 -12.27 23.99
C VAL A 343 3.00 -13.26 23.08
N PRO A 344 2.87 -13.14 21.74
CA PRO A 344 3.50 -14.08 20.82
C PRO A 344 5.03 -14.05 20.94
N GLN A 345 5.63 -15.24 20.90
CA GLN A 345 7.08 -15.43 20.94
C GLN A 345 7.71 -15.34 19.55
N GLN A 346 6.91 -15.64 18.51
CA GLN A 346 7.34 -15.62 17.12
C GLN A 346 6.43 -14.69 16.34
N VAL A 347 6.99 -13.58 15.86
CA VAL A 347 6.27 -12.61 15.04
C VAL A 347 6.80 -12.69 13.61
N THR A 348 5.88 -12.72 12.65
CA THR A 348 6.15 -12.48 11.23
C THR A 348 5.50 -11.16 10.84
N PHE A 349 6.22 -10.30 10.13
CA PHE A 349 5.72 -9.04 9.59
C PHE A 349 5.63 -9.12 8.07
N VAL A 350 4.45 -8.87 7.51
CA VAL A 350 4.17 -8.86 6.08
C VAL A 350 3.75 -7.46 5.70
N PHE A 351 4.45 -6.85 4.75
CA PHE A 351 4.12 -5.50 4.30
C PHE A 351 4.27 -5.30 2.79
N GLY A 352 3.72 -4.21 2.27
CA GLY A 352 3.81 -3.80 0.88
C GLY A 352 4.68 -2.54 0.71
N HIS A 353 4.16 -1.57 -0.06
CA HIS A 353 4.60 -0.18 -0.17
C HIS A 353 5.82 0.11 -1.06
N THR A 354 6.89 -0.69 -0.94
CA THR A 354 8.18 -0.35 -1.58
C THR A 354 8.31 -0.87 -3.01
N HIS A 355 7.34 -1.64 -3.48
CA HIS A 355 7.33 -2.30 -4.79
C HIS A 355 8.46 -3.32 -5.03
N LYS A 356 9.27 -3.63 -4.01
CA LYS A 356 10.44 -4.53 -4.08
C LYS A 356 10.19 -5.80 -3.28
N PRO A 357 9.78 -6.92 -3.90
CA PRO A 357 9.41 -8.11 -3.16
C PRO A 357 10.64 -8.77 -2.55
N PHE A 358 10.60 -8.99 -1.23
CA PHE A 358 11.69 -9.66 -0.53
C PHE A 358 11.24 -10.44 0.71
N GLN A 359 12.14 -11.28 1.23
CA GLN A 359 11.90 -12.03 2.45
C GLN A 359 13.21 -12.27 3.19
N GLU A 360 13.23 -11.98 4.47
CA GLU A 360 14.43 -12.14 5.31
C GLU A 360 14.11 -12.18 6.81
N GLY A 361 14.99 -12.80 7.58
CA GLY A 361 14.94 -12.71 9.04
C GLY A 361 15.74 -11.53 9.55
N ARG A 362 15.05 -10.56 10.17
CA ARG A 362 15.63 -9.34 10.74
C ARG A 362 15.61 -9.38 12.27
N ASP A 363 16.64 -8.79 12.87
CA ASP A 363 16.74 -8.62 14.31
C ASP A 363 16.12 -7.28 14.73
N PHE A 364 15.24 -7.34 15.74
CA PHE A 364 14.59 -6.17 16.31
C PHE A 364 14.72 -6.22 17.84
N ASP A 365 15.15 -5.12 18.45
CA ASP A 365 15.54 -5.02 19.86
C ASP A 365 14.43 -5.47 20.84
N LYS A 366 13.15 -5.34 20.45
CA LYS A 366 11.98 -5.70 21.28
C LYS A 366 11.39 -7.08 20.98
N TYR A 367 12.01 -7.89 20.11
CA TYR A 367 11.49 -9.21 19.74
C TYR A 367 12.48 -10.29 20.11
N THR A 368 11.97 -11.49 20.42
CA THR A 368 12.82 -12.63 20.75
C THR A 368 13.24 -13.33 19.47
N GLY A 369 14.54 -13.29 19.17
CA GLY A 369 15.08 -13.87 17.95
C GLY A 369 14.73 -13.07 16.70
N LYS A 370 14.94 -13.69 15.53
CA LYS A 370 14.68 -13.05 14.23
C LYS A 370 13.18 -13.00 13.94
N VAL A 371 12.68 -11.80 13.66
CA VAL A 371 11.37 -11.60 13.06
C VAL A 371 11.49 -11.89 11.57
N ARG A 372 10.60 -12.74 11.05
CA ARG A 372 10.50 -12.96 9.60
C ARG A 372 9.79 -11.77 8.98
N VAL A 373 10.42 -11.15 7.99
CA VAL A 373 9.89 -9.99 7.30
C VAL A 373 9.67 -10.38 5.84
N TYR A 374 8.48 -10.08 5.32
CA TYR A 374 8.12 -10.28 3.93
C TYR A 374 7.62 -8.96 3.36
N ASN A 375 8.15 -8.58 2.20
CA ASN A 375 7.62 -7.52 1.38
C ASN A 375 6.94 -8.13 0.14
N THR A 376 5.67 -7.80 -0.10
CA THR A 376 4.87 -8.30 -1.22
C THR A 376 5.22 -7.64 -2.56
N GLY A 377 6.02 -6.58 -2.56
CA GLY A 377 6.39 -5.83 -3.76
C GLY A 377 5.22 -5.01 -4.29
N GLY A 378 5.14 -4.84 -5.60
CA GLY A 378 4.11 -4.04 -6.26
C GLY A 378 3.89 -4.40 -7.72
N TRP A 379 2.77 -3.92 -8.25
CA TRP A 379 2.27 -4.31 -9.57
C TRP A 379 2.32 -3.15 -10.57
N VAL A 380 3.13 -2.13 -10.30
CA VAL A 380 3.18 -0.86 -11.05
C VAL A 380 4.55 -0.68 -11.69
N VAL A 381 4.57 -0.17 -12.92
CA VAL A 381 5.82 0.18 -13.64
C VAL A 381 6.06 1.68 -13.52
N GLU A 382 7.01 2.05 -12.67
CA GLU A 382 7.29 3.45 -12.33
C GLU A 382 8.49 4.04 -13.11
N THR A 383 9.24 3.19 -13.83
CA THR A 383 10.44 3.58 -14.57
C THR A 383 10.38 3.18 -16.05
N VAL A 384 11.01 4.00 -16.90
CA VAL A 384 11.12 3.73 -18.34
C VAL A 384 12.00 2.52 -18.63
N ASP A 385 13.06 2.37 -17.85
CA ASP A 385 13.94 1.22 -17.91
C ASP A 385 13.54 0.28 -16.76
N PRO A 386 13.25 -1.01 -17.03
CA PRO A 386 12.81 -1.95 -16.01
C PRO A 386 13.80 -2.08 -14.85
N GLU A 387 13.29 -2.04 -13.63
CA GLU A 387 14.09 -2.14 -12.40
C GLU A 387 14.05 -3.57 -11.85
N PRO A 388 15.13 -4.37 -11.94
CA PRO A 388 15.10 -5.81 -11.62
C PRO A 388 14.69 -6.17 -10.18
N MET A 389 14.76 -5.19 -9.27
CA MET A 389 14.35 -5.36 -7.89
C MET A 389 12.85 -5.12 -7.69
N HIS A 390 12.17 -4.44 -8.61
CA HIS A 390 10.74 -4.20 -8.58
C HIS A 390 9.99 -5.45 -9.05
N GLY A 391 8.77 -5.65 -8.57
CA GLY A 391 7.93 -6.77 -8.98
C GLY A 391 6.89 -7.16 -7.94
N GLY A 392 6.04 -8.13 -8.29
CA GLY A 392 4.91 -8.54 -7.46
C GLY A 392 5.12 -9.92 -6.84
N ALA A 393 4.76 -10.05 -5.57
CA ALA A 393 4.67 -11.29 -4.84
C ALA A 393 3.32 -11.43 -4.13
N MET A 394 2.95 -12.67 -3.88
CA MET A 394 1.81 -13.04 -3.04
C MET A 394 2.32 -13.79 -1.82
N VAL A 395 1.83 -13.42 -0.64
CA VAL A 395 2.20 -14.08 0.63
C VAL A 395 1.06 -14.96 1.11
N LEU A 396 1.39 -16.19 1.49
CA LEU A 396 0.46 -17.21 1.97
C LEU A 396 0.75 -17.53 3.42
N ALA A 397 -0.31 -17.76 4.21
CA ALA A 397 -0.21 -18.31 5.56
C ALA A 397 -1.14 -19.51 5.73
N ASP A 398 -0.64 -20.56 6.41
CA ASP A 398 -1.43 -21.74 6.77
C ASP A 398 -2.07 -21.62 8.17
N GLU A 399 -2.78 -22.67 8.61
CA GLU A 399 -3.46 -22.73 9.90
C GLU A 399 -2.53 -22.65 11.12
N GLU A 400 -1.24 -22.99 10.94
CA GLU A 400 -0.18 -22.90 11.95
C GLU A 400 0.68 -21.64 11.79
N LEU A 401 0.23 -20.71 10.95
CA LEU A 401 0.91 -19.46 10.60
C LEU A 401 2.36 -19.67 10.10
N ASN A 402 2.61 -20.77 9.38
CA ASN A 402 3.77 -20.87 8.51
C ASN A 402 3.56 -19.97 7.29
N ILE A 403 4.63 -19.31 6.83
CA ILE A 403 4.54 -18.26 5.82
C ILE A 403 5.41 -18.60 4.61
N VAL A 404 4.85 -18.41 3.43
CA VAL A 404 5.52 -18.59 2.14
C VAL A 404 5.23 -17.37 1.28
N SER A 405 6.25 -16.89 0.57
CA SER A 405 6.09 -15.90 -0.49
C SER A 405 6.24 -16.59 -1.84
N ILE A 406 5.30 -16.32 -2.73
CA ILE A 406 5.39 -16.67 -4.14
C ILE A 406 5.76 -15.38 -4.87
N ARG A 407 7.02 -15.24 -5.26
CA ARG A 407 7.48 -14.15 -6.13
C ARG A 407 7.02 -14.48 -7.54
N LEU A 408 6.07 -13.70 -8.04
CA LEU A 408 5.37 -14.00 -9.28
C LEU A 408 6.09 -13.42 -10.49
N TYR A 409 6.65 -12.22 -10.34
CA TYR A 409 7.56 -11.64 -11.33
C TYR A 409 8.49 -10.63 -10.67
N ASN A 410 9.57 -10.31 -11.39
CA ASN A 410 10.35 -9.10 -11.23
C ASN A 410 10.39 -8.37 -12.56
N GLU A 411 10.50 -7.05 -12.56
CA GLU A 411 10.60 -6.30 -13.80
C GLU A 411 11.84 -6.71 -14.57
N SER A 412 11.64 -7.20 -15.78
CA SER A 412 12.70 -7.65 -16.66
C SER A 412 12.19 -7.61 -18.09
N LEU A 413 13.05 -7.17 -19.01
CA LEU A 413 12.79 -7.29 -20.45
C LEU A 413 12.96 -8.74 -20.94
N ASP A 414 13.60 -9.60 -20.16
CA ASP A 414 13.75 -11.03 -20.45
C ASP A 414 12.87 -11.87 -19.51
N ALA A 415 11.79 -12.44 -20.06
CA ALA A 415 10.86 -13.29 -19.33
C ALA A 415 11.50 -14.60 -18.82
N GLN A 416 12.59 -15.06 -19.45
CA GLN A 416 13.31 -16.26 -19.00
C GLN A 416 14.18 -15.98 -17.76
N ALA A 417 14.48 -14.71 -17.47
CA ALA A 417 15.29 -14.30 -16.33
C ALA A 417 14.50 -14.26 -15.01
N THR A 418 13.17 -14.19 -15.05
CA THR A 418 12.30 -13.93 -13.89
C THR A 418 11.18 -14.97 -13.73
N GLY A 419 11.55 -16.24 -13.59
CA GLY A 419 10.58 -17.30 -13.29
C GLY A 419 9.93 -17.17 -11.91
N VAL A 420 8.75 -17.76 -11.73
CA VAL A 420 8.02 -17.81 -10.44
C VAL A 420 8.87 -18.53 -9.38
N GLN A 421 9.03 -17.92 -8.20
CA GLN A 421 9.82 -18.48 -7.11
C GLN A 421 8.98 -18.69 -5.84
N VAL A 422 9.11 -19.86 -5.23
CA VAL A 422 8.49 -20.17 -3.93
C VAL A 422 9.56 -20.16 -2.84
N VAL A 423 9.48 -19.14 -1.97
CA VAL A 423 10.53 -18.77 -1.03
C VAL A 423 9.97 -18.50 0.37
N GLU A 424 10.84 -18.65 1.37
CA GLU A 424 10.55 -18.30 2.76
C GLU A 424 11.65 -17.40 3.31
N ALA A 425 11.34 -16.62 4.35
CA ALA A 425 12.32 -15.80 5.04
C ALA A 425 13.34 -16.67 5.78
N THR A 426 14.61 -16.30 5.70
CA THR A 426 15.69 -16.96 6.43
C THR A 426 15.60 -16.67 7.94
N GLY A 427 16.21 -17.51 8.79
CA GLY A 427 16.35 -17.22 10.23
C GLY A 427 15.31 -17.83 11.17
N GLY A 428 14.36 -18.61 10.67
CA GLY A 428 13.33 -19.30 11.46
C GLY A 428 13.79 -20.60 12.13
N GLY A 429 14.86 -20.57 12.94
CA GLY A 429 15.24 -21.68 13.84
C GLY A 429 15.50 -23.07 13.21
N GLY A 430 15.54 -23.18 11.88
CA GLY A 430 15.75 -24.45 11.16
C GLY A 430 14.58 -25.43 11.18
N ALA A 431 13.42 -25.04 11.72
CA ALA A 431 12.23 -25.89 11.70
C ALA A 431 11.71 -26.04 10.26
N PRO A 432 11.34 -27.25 9.80
CA PRO A 432 10.72 -27.44 8.50
C PRO A 432 9.45 -26.59 8.37
N ASN A 433 9.23 -26.01 7.19
CA ASN A 433 8.00 -25.30 6.84
C ASN A 433 7.13 -26.20 5.94
N PRO A 434 6.06 -26.84 6.48
CA PRO A 434 5.20 -27.73 5.70
C PRO A 434 4.49 -27.02 4.56
N LEU A 435 4.11 -25.74 4.75
CA LEU A 435 3.50 -24.93 3.71
C LEU A 435 4.46 -24.71 2.53
N LEU A 436 5.75 -24.46 2.80
CA LEU A 436 6.75 -24.31 1.74
C LEU A 436 6.85 -25.57 0.87
N ALA A 437 6.94 -26.74 1.50
CA ALA A 437 6.99 -28.00 0.77
C ALA A 437 5.71 -28.25 -0.03
N HIS A 438 4.54 -27.94 0.56
CA HIS A 438 3.26 -28.09 -0.10
C HIS A 438 3.13 -27.17 -1.33
N VAL A 439 3.39 -25.87 -1.18
CA VAL A 439 3.28 -24.88 -2.26
C VAL A 439 4.28 -25.17 -3.38
N ARG A 440 5.51 -25.60 -3.06
CA ARG A 440 6.48 -26.04 -4.08
C ARG A 440 5.98 -27.24 -4.91
N GLY A 441 5.15 -28.10 -4.32
CA GLY A 441 4.51 -29.20 -5.04
C GLY A 441 3.36 -28.76 -5.96
N LEU A 442 2.81 -27.56 -5.76
CA LEU A 442 1.70 -27.00 -6.55
C LEU A 442 2.17 -26.03 -7.66
N VAL A 443 3.35 -25.42 -7.48
CA VAL A 443 3.94 -24.48 -8.45
C VAL A 443 4.83 -25.24 -9.42
N ASP A 444 4.34 -25.40 -10.65
CA ASP A 444 5.07 -26.02 -11.76
C ASP A 444 5.33 -24.99 -12.86
N SER A 445 6.55 -24.45 -12.91
CA SER A 445 6.95 -23.45 -13.90
C SER A 445 6.88 -23.93 -15.36
N SER A 446 6.67 -25.22 -15.61
CA SER A 446 6.53 -25.79 -16.94
C SER A 446 5.07 -25.92 -17.41
N ALA A 447 4.10 -25.71 -16.51
CA ALA A 447 2.68 -25.87 -16.78
C ALA A 447 1.89 -24.58 -16.52
N ASP A 448 0.79 -24.40 -17.24
CA ASP A 448 -0.15 -23.32 -16.95
C ASP A 448 -0.87 -23.56 -15.62
N PRO A 449 -1.16 -22.50 -14.84
CA PRO A 449 -1.00 -21.08 -15.21
C PRO A 449 0.40 -20.49 -14.92
N TRP A 450 1.27 -21.21 -14.22
CA TRP A 450 2.57 -20.69 -13.75
C TRP A 450 3.55 -20.39 -14.88
N LYS A 451 3.50 -21.16 -15.97
CA LYS A 451 4.30 -20.92 -17.17
C LYS A 451 3.88 -19.65 -17.89
N GLY A 452 2.58 -19.45 -18.12
CA GLY A 452 2.06 -18.30 -18.84
C GLY A 452 2.03 -16.99 -18.04
N PHE A 453 2.26 -17.04 -16.73
CA PHE A 453 2.23 -15.85 -15.89
C PHE A 453 3.40 -14.89 -16.17
N PRO A 454 4.68 -15.30 -16.12
CA PRO A 454 5.80 -14.42 -16.43
C PRO A 454 5.71 -13.78 -17.82
N ASP A 455 5.26 -14.53 -18.83
CA ASP A 455 5.07 -14.01 -20.19
C ASP A 455 4.06 -12.85 -20.23
N ALA A 456 2.92 -13.01 -19.53
CA ALA A 456 1.91 -11.95 -19.44
C ALA A 456 2.42 -10.73 -18.68
N ALA A 457 3.19 -10.94 -17.60
CA ALA A 457 3.77 -9.86 -16.81
C ALA A 457 4.84 -9.09 -17.61
N SER A 458 5.79 -9.77 -18.25
CA SER A 458 6.84 -9.16 -19.06
C SER A 458 6.28 -8.36 -20.23
N GLU A 459 5.25 -8.88 -20.91
CA GLU A 459 4.59 -8.13 -21.99
C GLU A 459 3.89 -6.88 -21.47
N ALA A 460 3.20 -6.98 -20.34
CA ALA A 460 2.57 -5.82 -19.71
C ALA A 460 3.62 -4.78 -19.28
N VAL A 461 4.73 -5.20 -18.66
CA VAL A 461 5.85 -4.32 -18.29
C VAL A 461 6.40 -3.58 -19.50
N ARG A 462 6.63 -4.28 -20.61
CA ARG A 462 7.11 -3.68 -21.87
C ARG A 462 6.15 -2.59 -22.36
N ILE A 463 4.86 -2.89 -22.42
CA ILE A 463 3.82 -1.94 -22.85
C ILE A 463 3.78 -0.72 -21.92
N ARG A 464 3.86 -0.91 -20.60
CA ARG A 464 3.88 0.22 -19.64
C ARG A 464 5.10 1.10 -19.79
N ALA A 465 6.28 0.51 -19.89
CA ALA A 465 7.52 1.24 -20.10
C ALA A 465 7.49 2.07 -21.41
N GLU A 466 6.94 1.52 -22.49
CA GLU A 466 6.73 2.22 -23.76
C GLU A 466 5.76 3.39 -23.62
N ASN A 467 4.63 3.18 -22.94
CA ASN A 467 3.63 4.21 -22.68
C ASN A 467 4.21 5.35 -21.81
N LEU A 468 4.90 5.02 -20.72
CA LEU A 468 5.57 5.98 -19.85
C LEU A 468 6.60 6.80 -20.62
N ARG A 469 7.43 6.16 -21.44
CA ARG A 469 8.40 6.84 -22.32
C ARG A 469 7.70 7.80 -23.29
N ALA A 470 6.58 7.38 -23.88
CA ALA A 470 5.80 8.23 -24.78
C ALA A 470 5.22 9.46 -24.07
N ARG A 471 4.67 9.31 -22.85
CA ARG A 471 4.16 10.42 -22.03
C ARG A 471 5.27 11.41 -21.68
N ILE A 472 6.43 10.92 -21.22
CA ILE A 472 7.60 11.76 -20.90
C ILE A 472 8.05 12.57 -22.13
N ASN A 473 8.14 11.93 -23.29
CA ASN A 473 8.55 12.60 -24.53
C ASN A 473 7.52 13.63 -25.05
N ALA A 474 6.23 13.31 -24.96
CA ALA A 474 5.16 14.23 -25.36
C ALA A 474 5.18 15.51 -24.50
N LYS A 475 5.36 15.37 -23.19
CA LYS A 475 5.45 16.51 -22.26
C LYS A 475 6.71 17.36 -22.51
N ALA A 476 7.83 16.74 -22.84
CA ALA A 476 9.06 17.46 -23.22
C ALA A 476 8.87 18.31 -24.49
N ALA A 477 8.12 17.80 -25.48
CA ALA A 477 7.82 18.55 -26.71
C ALA A 477 6.94 19.77 -26.44
N VAL A 478 5.86 19.63 -25.65
CA VAL A 478 4.99 20.75 -25.26
C VAL A 478 5.75 21.83 -24.49
N ARG A 479 6.66 21.42 -23.59
CA ARG A 479 7.52 22.37 -22.86
C ARG A 479 8.47 23.14 -23.77
N SER A 480 9.04 22.48 -24.79
CA SER A 480 9.91 23.14 -25.76
C SER A 480 9.17 24.19 -26.61
N ASP A 481 7.89 23.97 -26.92
CA ASP A 481 7.05 24.92 -27.65
C ASP A 481 6.58 26.08 -26.77
N ALA A 482 6.28 25.83 -25.48
CA ALA A 482 5.97 26.87 -24.50
C ALA A 482 7.17 27.79 -24.19
N GLU A 483 8.38 27.22 -24.10
CA GLU A 483 9.62 28.00 -23.92
C GLU A 483 10.00 28.78 -25.20
N ARG A 484 9.66 28.27 -26.39
CA ARG A 484 9.82 28.99 -27.68
C ARG A 484 8.81 30.13 -27.87
N THR A 485 7.60 30.00 -27.35
CA THR A 485 6.55 31.03 -27.45
C THR A 485 6.67 32.15 -26.41
N ASN A 486 7.44 31.94 -25.34
CA ASN A 486 7.79 33.01 -24.39
C ASN A 486 8.99 33.89 -24.83
N ILE A 487 9.50 33.68 -26.05
CA ILE A 487 10.37 34.63 -26.73
C ILE A 487 9.50 35.31 -27.77
N VAL A 488 9.34 36.63 -27.64
CA VAL A 488 8.44 37.52 -28.41
C VAL A 488 7.06 37.66 -27.77
N LEU A 489 6.95 38.61 -26.84
CA LEU A 489 6.08 39.79 -26.99
C LEU A 489 6.76 40.97 -26.22
N PRO A 490 6.59 42.22 -26.70
CA PRO A 490 7.50 43.35 -26.49
C PRO A 490 7.54 43.97 -25.09
#